data_AF-A0A2U1KE69-F1
#
_entry.id   AF-A0A2U1KE69-F1
#
_cell.length_a   1.000
_cell.length_b   1.000
_cell.length_c   1.000
_cell.angle_alpha   90.00
_cell.angle_beta   90.00
_cell.angle_gamma   90.00
#
_symmetry.space_group_name_H-M   'P 1'
#
loop_
_entity.id
_entity.type
_entity.pdbx_description
1 polymer ?
#
loop_
_entity_poly.entity_id
_entity_poly.type
_entity_poly.pdbx_seq_one_letter_code
_entity_poly.pdbx_strand_id
1 'polypeptide(L)'
;MTSSNNGAVSEELDEIDGQIADIFRALSNGFQKFEKIKDANRQSRQLEELTGKMRECKRLIKEYDREVKELEYTVDAGTVKTLNEKKQSMVKELNSYVALKKQ
;
A
#
# COMPACT_ATOMS: atom_id res chain seq x y z
N MET A 1 -9.20 4.79 -37.55
CA MET A 1 -8.06 4.22 -36.80
C MET A 1 -7.88 5.06 -35.54
N THR A 2 -8.39 4.59 -34.41
CA THR A 2 -8.02 5.12 -33.10
C THR A 2 -7.67 3.89 -32.27
N SER A 3 -6.38 3.63 -32.16
CA SER A 3 -5.83 2.50 -31.41
C SER A 3 -6.27 2.63 -29.95
N SER A 4 -7.13 1.71 -29.51
CA SER A 4 -7.45 1.52 -28.10
C SER A 4 -6.17 1.08 -27.38
N ASN A 5 -5.57 1.99 -26.63
CA ASN A 5 -4.45 1.70 -25.75
C ASN A 5 -4.98 1.10 -24.43
N ASN A 6 -5.60 -0.07 -24.49
CA ASN A 6 -6.15 -0.77 -23.32
C ASN A 6 -5.09 -1.53 -22.50
N GLY A 7 -3.80 -1.44 -22.87
CA GLY A 7 -2.69 -2.17 -22.23
C GLY A 7 -1.92 -1.38 -21.16
N ALA A 8 -1.90 -0.05 -21.23
CA ALA A 8 -1.13 0.79 -20.29
C ALA A 8 -1.78 0.94 -18.91
N VAL A 9 -3.08 0.68 -18.84
CA VAL A 9 -3.94 0.81 -17.66
C VAL A 9 -3.59 -0.19 -16.53
N SER A 10 -2.94 -1.31 -16.84
CA SER A 10 -2.57 -2.32 -15.82
C SER A 10 -1.17 -2.12 -15.26
N GLU A 11 -0.21 -1.61 -16.03
CA GLU A 11 1.20 -1.65 -15.64
C GLU A 11 1.50 -0.73 -14.45
N GLU A 12 1.01 0.51 -14.47
CA GLU A 12 1.18 1.45 -13.36
C GLU A 12 0.46 0.98 -12.09
N LEU A 13 -0.73 0.42 -12.24
CA LEU A 13 -1.50 -0.10 -11.11
C LEU A 13 -0.86 -1.36 -10.49
N ASP A 14 -0.31 -2.25 -11.33
CA ASP A 14 0.44 -3.44 -10.91
C ASP A 14 1.77 -3.06 -10.23
N GLU A 15 2.46 -2.02 -10.72
CA GLU A 15 3.65 -1.47 -10.09
C GLU A 15 3.34 -0.88 -8.70
N ILE A 16 2.29 -0.08 -8.58
CA ILE A 16 1.86 0.48 -7.30
C ILE A 16 1.48 -0.64 -6.33
N ASP A 17 0.77 -1.66 -6.80
CA ASP A 17 0.41 -2.84 -6.01
C ASP A 17 1.64 -3.59 -5.48
N GLY A 18 2.61 -3.85 -6.36
CA GLY A 18 3.88 -4.47 -5.99
C GLY A 18 4.65 -3.68 -4.93
N GLN A 19 4.73 -2.35 -5.10
CA GLN A 19 5.38 -1.48 -4.12
C GLN A 19 4.66 -1.49 -2.76
N ILE A 20 3.32 -1.49 -2.75
CA ILE A 20 2.54 -1.59 -1.51
C ILE A 20 2.80 -2.93 -0.82
N ALA A 21 2.79 -4.04 -1.58
CA ALA A 21 3.06 -5.38 -1.05
C ALA A 21 4.46 -5.50 -0.43
N ASP A 22 5.48 -4.94 -1.08
CA ASP A 22 6.84 -4.91 -0.56
C ASP A 22 6.94 -4.09 0.73
N ILE A 23 6.25 -2.95 0.80
CA ILE A 23 6.18 -2.15 2.03
C ILE A 23 5.48 -2.93 3.14
N PHE A 24 4.36 -3.61 2.89
CA PHE A 24 3.70 -4.42 3.91
C PHE A 24 4.59 -5.56 4.41
N ARG A 25 5.31 -6.24 3.52
CA ARG A 25 6.30 -7.25 3.91
C ARG A 25 7.41 -6.64 4.78
N ALA A 26 7.90 -5.44 4.43
CA ALA A 26 8.90 -4.75 5.22
C ALA A 26 8.36 -4.30 6.60
N LEU A 27 7.11 -3.83 6.67
CA LEU A 27 6.43 -3.45 7.90
C LEU A 27 6.24 -4.67 8.82
N SER A 28 5.72 -5.78 8.30
CA SER A 28 5.54 -7.03 9.04
C SER A 28 6.86 -7.51 9.67
N ASN A 29 7.91 -7.65 8.84
CA ASN A 29 9.23 -8.06 9.31
C ASN A 29 9.82 -7.05 10.30
N GLY A 30 9.58 -5.76 10.09
CA GLY A 30 10.08 -4.69 10.93
C GLY A 30 9.45 -4.68 12.32
N PHE A 31 8.12 -4.81 12.41
CA PHE A 31 7.42 -4.89 13.70
C PHE A 31 7.76 -6.17 14.47
N GLN A 32 7.88 -7.32 13.78
CA GLN A 32 8.35 -8.56 14.43
C GLN A 32 9.75 -8.44 15.04
N LYS A 33 10.64 -7.65 14.41
CA LYS A 33 11.98 -7.35 14.95
C LYS A 33 11.90 -6.33 16.08
N PHE A 34 11.03 -5.32 15.94
CA PHE A 34 10.82 -4.26 16.92
C PHE A 34 10.47 -4.80 18.30
N GLU A 35 9.56 -5.79 18.39
CA GLU A 35 9.18 -6.43 19.66
C GLU A 35 10.35 -7.11 20.40
N LYS A 36 11.44 -7.42 19.70
CA LYS A 36 12.63 -8.09 20.26
C LYS A 36 13.72 -7.10 20.70
N ILE A 37 13.60 -5.82 20.34
CA ILE A 37 14.59 -4.81 20.67
C ILE A 37 14.37 -4.33 22.11
N LYS A 38 15.38 -4.49 22.96
CA LYS A 38 15.36 -4.01 24.36
C LYS A 38 15.98 -2.62 24.54
N ASP A 39 16.83 -2.20 23.61
CA ASP A 39 17.50 -0.90 23.67
C ASP A 39 16.58 0.20 23.14
N ALA A 40 16.25 1.16 24.00
CA ALA A 40 15.29 2.22 23.69
C ALA A 40 15.72 3.12 22.52
N ASN A 41 17.02 3.39 22.36
CA ASN A 41 17.53 4.21 21.27
C ASN A 41 17.37 3.51 19.91
N ARG A 42 17.67 2.21 19.85
CA ARG A 42 17.45 1.38 18.67
C ARG A 42 15.97 1.22 18.37
N GLN A 43 15.14 1.06 19.40
CA GLN A 43 13.69 0.96 19.27
C GLN A 43 13.12 2.23 18.63
N SER A 44 13.51 3.41 19.11
CA SER A 44 13.09 4.70 18.56
C SER A 44 13.44 4.86 17.07
N ARG A 45 14.69 4.56 16.69
CA ARG A 45 15.14 4.61 15.29
C ARG A 45 14.35 3.64 14.39
N GLN A 46 14.11 2.42 14.86
CA GLN A 46 13.31 1.44 14.13
C GLN A 46 11.86 1.94 13.94
N LEU A 47 11.28 2.56 14.96
CA LEU A 47 9.91 3.09 14.87
C LEU A 47 9.80 4.26 13.88
N GLU A 48 10.82 5.11 13.82
CA GLU A 48 10.91 6.20 12.84
C GLU A 48 10.93 5.64 11.41
N GLU A 49 11.77 4.62 11.16
CA GLU A 49 11.86 3.95 9.86
C GLU A 49 10.52 3.29 9.46
N LEU A 50 9.87 2.58 10.39
CA LEU A 50 8.56 1.97 10.15
C LEU A 50 7.48 3.03 9.92
N THR A 51 7.56 4.16 10.62
CA THR A 51 6.66 5.30 10.39
C THR A 51 6.85 5.90 9.00
N GLY A 52 8.09 6.00 8.52
CA GLY A 52 8.39 6.43 7.16
C GLY A 52 7.72 5.52 6.13
N LYS A 53 7.89 4.20 6.29
CA LYS A 53 7.25 3.20 5.42
C LYS A 53 5.72 3.27 5.44
N MET A 54 5.10 3.47 6.61
CA MET A 54 3.64 3.65 6.71
C MET A 54 3.14 4.91 5.98
N ARG A 55 3.90 6.01 6.05
CA ARG A 55 3.56 7.24 5.31
C ARG A 55 3.65 7.02 3.80
N GLU A 56 4.67 6.31 3.36
CA GLU A 56 4.85 5.98 1.94
C GLU A 56 3.77 5.04 1.43
N CYS A 57 3.44 3.98 2.17
CA CYS A 57 2.32 3.11 1.85
C CYS A 57 1.00 3.89 1.74
N LYS A 58 0.76 4.86 2.64
CA LYS A 58 -0.42 5.73 2.56
C LYS A 58 -0.44 6.59 1.29
N ARG A 59 0.73 7.05 0.82
CA ARG A 59 0.86 7.80 -0.44
C ARG A 59 0.51 6.91 -1.62
N LEU A 60 1.09 5.71 -1.69
CA LEU A 60 0.83 4.74 -2.76
C LEU A 60 -0.62 4.27 -2.79
N ILE A 61 -1.28 4.04 -1.65
CA ILE A 61 -2.71 3.68 -1.63
C ILE A 61 -3.58 4.81 -2.21
N LYS A 62 -3.21 6.08 -2.03
CA LYS A 62 -3.91 7.21 -2.66
C LYS A 62 -3.66 7.28 -4.16
N GLU A 63 -2.46 6.92 -4.59
CA GLU A 63 -2.07 6.83 -6.00
C GLU A 63 -2.85 5.69 -6.68
N TYR A 64 -2.89 4.51 -6.06
CA TYR A 64 -3.74 3.39 -6.46
C TYR A 64 -5.22 3.81 -6.59
N ASP A 65 -5.77 4.52 -5.59
CA ASP A 65 -7.16 5.02 -5.66
C ASP A 65 -7.40 6.00 -6.80
N ARG A 66 -6.38 6.81 -7.16
CA ARG A 66 -6.46 7.72 -8.29
C ARG A 66 -6.48 6.96 -9.60
N GLU A 67 -5.56 6.02 -9.78
CA GLU A 67 -5.50 5.21 -10.99
C GLU A 67 -6.79 4.42 -11.20
N VAL A 68 -7.32 3.76 -10.15
CA VAL A 68 -8.62 3.07 -10.24
C VAL A 68 -9.73 3.98 -10.76
N LYS A 69 -9.79 5.24 -10.35
CA LYS A 69 -10.82 6.20 -10.82
C LYS A 69 -10.67 6.56 -12.30
N GLU A 70 -9.45 6.66 -12.80
CA GLU A 70 -9.22 6.86 -14.24
C GLU A 70 -9.69 5.61 -15.03
N LEU A 71 -9.55 4.42 -14.43
CA LEU A 71 -9.99 3.16 -15.05
C LEU A 71 -11.50 2.99 -15.05
N GLU A 72 -12.25 3.64 -14.15
CA GLU A 72 -13.71 3.50 -14.03
C GLU A 72 -14.45 3.78 -15.34
N TYR A 73 -13.88 4.60 -16.22
CA TYR A 73 -14.44 4.94 -17.54
C TYR A 73 -14.04 3.97 -18.66
N THR A 74 -13.09 3.07 -18.42
CA THR A 74 -12.46 2.23 -19.45
C THR A 74 -12.63 0.73 -19.20
N VAL A 75 -12.83 0.30 -17.96
CA VAL A 75 -13.00 -1.11 -17.58
C VAL A 75 -14.42 -1.38 -17.06
N ASP A 76 -14.81 -2.65 -16.99
CA ASP A 76 -16.13 -3.03 -16.53
C ASP A 76 -16.31 -2.82 -15.01
N ALA A 77 -17.57 -2.67 -14.59
CA ALA A 77 -17.92 -2.45 -13.19
C ALA A 77 -17.48 -3.58 -12.24
N GLY A 78 -17.34 -4.81 -12.74
CA GLY A 78 -16.82 -5.94 -11.97
C GLY A 78 -15.35 -5.76 -11.64
N THR A 79 -14.54 -5.41 -12.64
CA THR A 79 -13.12 -5.09 -12.48
C THR A 79 -12.91 -3.91 -11.51
N VAL A 80 -13.63 -2.80 -11.70
CA VAL A 80 -13.60 -1.64 -10.77
C VAL A 80 -13.91 -2.05 -9.34
N LYS A 81 -14.93 -2.90 -9.15
CA LYS A 81 -15.33 -3.38 -7.83
C LYS A 81 -14.20 -4.19 -7.16
N THR A 82 -13.59 -5.13 -7.87
CA THR A 82 -12.46 -5.91 -7.35
C THR A 82 -11.27 -5.03 -6.96
N LEU A 83 -10.92 -4.04 -7.79
CA LEU A 83 -9.84 -3.10 -7.49
C LEU A 83 -10.15 -2.26 -6.24
N ASN A 84 -11.39 -1.81 -6.08
CA ASN A 84 -11.84 -1.08 -4.89
C ASN A 84 -11.83 -1.96 -3.63
N GLU A 85 -12.26 -3.23 -3.71
CA GLU A 85 -12.18 -4.19 -2.61
C GLU A 85 -10.72 -4.42 -2.17
N LYS A 86 -9.81 -4.55 -3.13
CA LYS A 86 -8.37 -4.68 -2.87
C LYS A 86 -7.81 -3.44 -2.16
N LYS A 87 -8.14 -2.23 -2.64
CA LYS A 87 -7.80 -0.98 -1.96
C LYS A 87 -8.29 -0.96 -0.51
N GLN A 88 -9.53 -1.38 -0.26
CA GLN A 88 -10.07 -1.44 1.11
C GLN A 88 -9.28 -2.41 2.00
N SER A 89 -8.83 -3.55 1.44
CA SER A 89 -7.94 -4.47 2.16
C SER A 89 -6.62 -3.80 2.53
N MET A 90 -5.97 -3.11 1.60
CA MET A 90 -4.72 -2.39 1.85
C MET A 90 -4.88 -1.32 2.94
N VAL A 91 -5.99 -0.56 2.93
CA VAL A 91 -6.29 0.43 3.97
C VAL A 91 -6.43 -0.23 5.34
N LYS A 92 -7.15 -1.35 5.42
CA LYS A 92 -7.30 -2.11 6.67
C LYS A 92 -5.96 -2.63 7.19
N GLU A 93 -5.14 -3.18 6.30
CA GLU A 93 -3.82 -3.69 6.66
C GLU A 93 -2.90 -2.57 7.16
N LEU A 94 -2.82 -1.43 6.45
CA LEU A 94 -2.06 -0.26 6.90
C LEU A 94 -2.53 0.23 8.28
N ASN A 95 -3.84 0.28 8.52
CA ASN A 95 -4.40 0.70 9.80
C ASN A 95 -4.02 -0.25 10.95
N SER A 96 -3.79 -1.54 10.67
CA SER A 96 -3.30 -2.50 11.67
C SER A 96 -1.89 -2.14 12.17
N TYR A 97 -0.98 -1.76 11.27
CA TYR A 97 0.36 -1.29 11.61
C TYR A 97 0.34 0.06 12.33
N VAL A 98 -0.57 0.96 11.95
CA VAL A 98 -0.76 2.24 12.65
C VAL A 98 -1.21 2.02 14.10
N ALA A 99 -2.03 0.99 14.35
CA ALA A 99 -2.44 0.63 15.71
C ALA A 99 -1.27 0.05 16.53
N LEU A 100 -0.42 -0.79 15.93
CA LEU A 100 0.77 -1.34 16.59
C LEU A 100 1.77 -0.26 17.04
N LYS A 101 1.89 0.83 16.29
CA LYS A 101 2.70 1.99 16.69
C LYS A 101 2.14 2.75 17.91
N LYS A 102 0.82 2.70 18.13
CA LYS A 102 0.15 3.48 19.19
C LYS A 102 0.16 2.79 20.56
N GLN A 103 0.55 1.50 20.62
CA GLN A 103 0.76 0.77 21.86
C GLN A 103 2.15 1.07 22.42
#